data_AF-A0AAN5CII9-F1
#
_entry.id   AF-A0AAN5CII9-F1
#
_cell.length_a   1.000
_cell.length_b   1.000
_cell.length_c   1.000
_cell.angle_alpha   90.00
_cell.angle_beta   90.00
_cell.angle_gamma   90.00
#
_symmetry.space_group_name_H-M   'P 1'
#
loop_
_entity.id
_entity.type
_entity.pdbx_description
1 polymer ?
#
loop_
_entity_poly.entity_id
_entity_poly.type
_entity_poly.pdbx_seq_one_letter_code
_entity_poly.pdbx_strand_id
1 'polypeptide(L)'
;KLLPEICVSAGVFSVFCIGVDRFLSSLDLLRFKTKLKWFYLSVHFIAIASFSLYTVYLMVAYYTPELVFFHLYANTMFPRRVICSIPSPFHGRSIELWNRAMSLANISSVFVYAATWIVIRNYGAPLANQHLFRKICFVMAIDIAGWTITNILLFLLVKSNLREGRQFALHYIAGIAVNSGVAFKAVVYYLT
;
A
#
# COMPACT_ATOMS: atom_id res chain seq x y z
N LYS A 1 -17.07 -4.76 -3.38
CA LYS A 1 -16.12 -4.02 -2.51
C LYS A 1 -14.64 -4.39 -2.74
N LEU A 2 -14.29 -5.11 -3.81
CA LEU A 2 -12.92 -5.61 -4.04
C LEU A 2 -11.98 -4.54 -4.63
N LEU A 3 -12.51 -3.68 -5.50
CA LEU A 3 -11.74 -2.68 -6.26
C LEU A 3 -10.86 -1.76 -5.39
N PRO A 4 -11.35 -1.12 -4.31
CA PRO A 4 -10.54 -0.19 -3.52
C PRO A 4 -9.29 -0.82 -2.91
N GLU A 5 -9.44 -2.02 -2.36
CA GLU A 5 -8.33 -2.73 -1.69
C GLU A 5 -7.31 -3.27 -2.69
N ILE A 6 -7.75 -3.70 -3.87
CA ILE A 6 -6.85 -4.07 -4.97
C ILE A 6 -6.02 -2.86 -5.39
N CYS A 7 -6.64 -1.68 -5.54
CA CYS A 7 -5.94 -0.45 -5.90
C CYS A 7 -4.93 -0.04 -4.82
N VAL A 8 -5.27 -0.21 -3.55
CA VAL A 8 -4.38 0.03 -2.41
C VAL A 8 -3.14 -0.88 -2.47
N SER A 9 -3.34 -2.19 -2.58
CA SER A 9 -2.24 -3.15 -2.63
C SER A 9 -1.37 -2.98 -3.87
N ALA A 10 -1.99 -2.71 -5.03
CA ALA A 10 -1.28 -2.39 -6.25
C ALA A 10 -0.44 -1.10 -6.09
N GLY A 11 -1.00 -0.06 -5.46
CA GLY A 11 -0.30 1.20 -5.21
C GLY A 11 0.93 1.04 -4.32
N VAL A 12 0.81 0.33 -3.20
CA VAL A 12 1.93 0.07 -2.28
C VAL A 12 3.02 -0.77 -2.94
N PHE A 13 2.65 -1.78 -3.74
CA PHE A 13 3.66 -2.57 -4.44
C PHE A 13 4.28 -1.82 -5.61
N SER A 14 3.53 -0.94 -6.28
CA SER A 14 4.06 -0.06 -7.34
C SER A 14 5.14 0.87 -6.80
N VAL A 15 4.95 1.37 -5.58
CA VAL A 15 5.92 2.19 -4.83
C VAL A 15 7.25 1.47 -4.63
N PHE A 16 7.20 0.20 -4.22
CA PHE A 16 8.38 -0.67 -4.12
C PHE A 16 9.07 -0.85 -5.49
N CYS A 17 8.28 -1.18 -6.50
CA CYS A 17 8.70 -1.34 -7.89
C CYS A 17 9.43 -0.09 -8.44
N ILE A 18 8.91 1.11 -8.20
CA ILE A 18 9.57 2.37 -8.57
C ILE A 18 10.92 2.52 -7.86
N GLY A 19 10.99 2.16 -6.58
CA GLY A 19 12.25 2.15 -5.83
C GLY A 19 13.29 1.25 -6.48
N VAL A 20 12.89 0.02 -6.84
CA VAL A 20 13.79 -0.96 -7.49
C VAL A 20 14.26 -0.46 -8.86
N ASP A 21 13.37 0.16 -9.64
CA ASP A 21 13.72 0.81 -10.90
C ASP A 21 14.78 1.90 -10.75
N ARG A 22 14.62 2.77 -9.74
CA ARG A 22 15.62 3.81 -9.46
C ARG A 22 16.94 3.23 -8.96
N PHE A 23 16.88 2.23 -8.08
CA PHE A 23 18.07 1.53 -7.60
C PHE A 23 18.88 0.93 -8.75
N LEU A 24 18.22 0.14 -9.59
CA LEU A 24 18.83 -0.51 -10.75
C LEU A 24 19.38 0.50 -11.76
N SER A 25 18.66 1.59 -12.00
CA SER A 25 19.12 2.69 -12.87
C SER A 25 20.34 3.40 -12.31
N SER A 26 20.48 3.49 -10.98
CA SER A 26 21.62 4.17 -10.33
C SER A 26 22.91 3.35 -10.31
N LEU A 27 22.82 2.02 -10.46
CA LEU A 27 23.99 1.13 -10.34
C LEU A 27 24.86 1.08 -11.60
N ASP A 28 24.47 1.72 -12.71
CA ASP A 28 25.11 1.62 -14.04
C ASP A 28 25.26 0.19 -14.62
N LEU A 29 25.03 -0.85 -13.80
CA LEU A 29 25.03 -2.28 -14.13
C LEU A 29 24.00 -2.63 -15.21
N LEU A 30 22.99 -1.77 -15.36
CA LEU A 30 21.96 -1.88 -16.39
C LEU A 30 21.87 -0.56 -17.15
N ARG A 31 22.90 -0.22 -17.95
CA ARG A 31 22.68 0.57 -19.17
C ARG A 31 21.70 -0.20 -20.04
N PHE A 32 20.41 -0.07 -19.75
CA PHE A 32 19.30 -0.75 -20.41
C PHE A 32 19.37 -0.40 -21.89
N LYS A 33 19.93 -1.31 -22.69
CA LYS A 33 19.71 -1.27 -24.14
C LYS A 33 18.19 -1.35 -24.31
N THR A 34 17.66 -0.42 -25.09
CA THR A 34 16.22 -0.14 -25.31
C THR A 34 15.36 -1.39 -25.59
N LYS A 35 15.98 -2.50 -26.01
CA LYS A 35 15.34 -3.80 -26.30
C LYS A 35 14.83 -4.56 -25.07
N LEU A 36 15.33 -4.32 -23.85
CA LEU A 36 14.85 -5.01 -22.63
C LEU A 36 13.75 -4.26 -21.86
N LYS A 37 13.35 -3.07 -22.32
CA LYS A 37 12.35 -2.23 -21.63
C LYS A 37 11.02 -2.96 -21.41
N TRP A 38 10.53 -3.67 -22.43
CA TRP A 38 9.27 -4.40 -22.36
C TRP A 38 9.34 -5.56 -21.37
N PHE A 39 10.43 -6.34 -21.39
CA PHE A 39 10.62 -7.44 -20.44
C PHE A 39 10.63 -6.92 -19.00
N TYR A 40 11.37 -5.84 -18.75
CA TYR A 40 11.45 -5.22 -17.44
C TYR A 40 10.10 -4.71 -16.93
N LEU A 41 9.34 -4.01 -17.80
CA LEU A 41 8.00 -3.53 -17.47
C LEU A 41 7.05 -4.69 -17.20
N SER A 42 7.12 -5.77 -17.98
CA SER A 42 6.32 -6.97 -17.77
C SER A 42 6.61 -7.62 -16.42
N VAL A 43 7.88 -7.69 -15.99
CA VAL A 43 8.24 -8.22 -14.66
C VAL A 43 7.62 -7.39 -13.55
N HIS A 44 7.65 -6.05 -13.66
CA HIS A 44 7.02 -5.16 -12.68
C HIS A 44 5.51 -5.33 -12.65
N PHE A 45 4.88 -5.41 -13.81
CA PHE A 45 3.44 -5.62 -13.93
C PHE A 45 2.99 -6.95 -13.34
N ILE A 46 3.73 -8.04 -13.63
CA ILE A 46 3.47 -9.37 -13.05
C ILE A 46 3.60 -9.34 -11.53
N ALA A 47 4.61 -8.64 -11.00
CA ALA A 47 4.80 -8.55 -9.55
C ALA A 47 3.70 -7.74 -8.85
N ILE A 48 3.25 -6.63 -9.44
CA ILE A 48 2.10 -5.86 -8.94
C ILE A 48 0.81 -6.70 -9.01
N ALA A 49 0.60 -7.41 -10.13
CA ALA A 49 -0.56 -8.26 -10.33
C ALA A 49 -0.59 -9.44 -9.35
N SER A 50 0.55 -10.08 -9.08
CA SER A 50 0.64 -11.19 -8.13
C SER A 50 0.36 -10.74 -6.69
N PHE A 51 0.87 -9.58 -6.28
CA PHE A 51 0.58 -9.01 -4.97
C PHE A 51 -0.90 -8.60 -4.81
N SER A 52 -1.48 -8.05 -5.89
CA SER A 52 -2.90 -7.73 -5.95
C SER A 52 -3.76 -9.00 -5.89
N LEU A 53 -3.38 -10.05 -6.60
CA LEU A 53 -4.06 -11.34 -6.59
C LEU A 53 -3.97 -12.02 -5.21
N TYR A 54 -2.84 -11.92 -4.52
CA TYR A 54 -2.71 -12.37 -3.13
C TYR A 54 -3.72 -11.68 -2.21
N THR A 55 -3.95 -10.38 -2.42
CA THR A 55 -4.95 -9.61 -1.67
C THR A 55 -6.36 -10.11 -1.95
N VAL A 56 -6.71 -10.39 -3.21
CA VAL A 56 -7.99 -11.02 -3.58
C VAL A 56 -8.12 -12.41 -2.98
N TYR A 57 -7.06 -13.21 -3.02
CA TYR A 57 -7.03 -14.54 -2.41
C TYR A 57 -7.33 -14.48 -0.91
N LEU A 58 -6.75 -13.53 -0.17
CA LEU A 58 -7.06 -13.36 1.25
C LEU A 58 -8.53 -13.04 1.50
N MET A 59 -9.14 -12.20 0.66
CA MET A 59 -10.57 -11.87 0.78
C MET A 59 -11.47 -13.08 0.51
N VAL A 60 -11.14 -13.90 -0.49
CA VAL A 60 -11.96 -15.03 -0.91
C VAL A 60 -11.76 -16.24 0.01
N ALA A 61 -10.51 -16.59 0.33
CA ALA A 61 -10.19 -17.79 1.10
C ALA A 61 -10.63 -17.68 2.58
N TYR A 62 -10.58 -16.48 3.15
CA TYR A 62 -11.05 -16.21 4.51
C TYR A 62 -12.45 -15.60 4.54
N TYR A 63 -13.19 -15.70 3.44
CA TYR A 63 -14.58 -15.29 3.42
C TYR A 63 -15.40 -16.21 4.33
N THR A 64 -15.63 -15.79 5.57
CA THR A 64 -16.47 -16.52 6.52
C THR A 64 -17.94 -16.28 6.20
N PRO A 65 -18.73 -17.32 5.87
CA PRO A 65 -20.15 -17.19 5.60
C PRO A 65 -21.01 -16.96 6.87
N GLU A 66 -20.42 -16.71 8.04
CA GLU A 66 -21.17 -16.43 9.28
C GLU A 66 -22.16 -15.27 9.15
N LEU A 67 -21.89 -14.29 8.26
CA LEU A 67 -22.86 -13.25 7.92
C LEU A 67 -24.00 -13.74 7.04
N VAL A 68 -23.83 -14.80 6.24
CA VAL A 68 -24.88 -15.42 5.42
C VAL A 68 -25.80 -16.29 6.30
N PHE A 69 -25.24 -17.05 7.24
CA PHE A 69 -26.03 -17.89 8.14
C PHE A 69 -26.83 -17.04 9.15
N PHE A 70 -26.27 -15.93 9.65
CA PHE A 70 -27.01 -14.96 10.45
C PHE A 70 -28.04 -14.17 9.62
N HIS A 71 -27.79 -13.93 8.32
CA HIS A 71 -28.77 -13.34 7.40
C HIS A 71 -30.02 -14.20 7.20
N LEU A 72 -29.88 -15.54 7.27
CA LEU A 72 -31.01 -16.45 7.17
C LEU A 72 -31.85 -16.53 8.46
N TYR A 73 -31.26 -16.23 9.62
CA TYR A 73 -31.95 -16.26 10.92
C TYR A 73 -32.43 -14.89 11.44
N ALA A 74 -31.90 -13.78 10.92
CA ALA A 74 -32.19 -12.42 11.38
C ALA A 74 -33.20 -11.67 10.47
N ASN A 75 -34.25 -12.35 10.00
CA ASN A 75 -35.40 -11.70 9.34
C ASN A 75 -36.25 -10.83 10.29
N THR A 76 -35.80 -10.57 11.52
CA THR A 76 -36.36 -9.58 12.44
C THR A 76 -35.81 -8.18 12.14
N MET A 77 -36.39 -7.55 11.12
CA MET A 77 -36.84 -6.15 11.10
C MET A 77 -35.90 -5.03 11.60
N PHE A 78 -34.58 -5.12 11.46
CA PHE A 78 -33.70 -3.93 11.57
C PHE A 78 -32.60 -3.97 10.51
N PRO A 79 -32.47 -2.94 9.65
CA PRO A 79 -31.34 -2.85 8.74
C PRO A 79 -30.05 -2.68 9.55
N ARG A 80 -29.26 -3.75 9.68
CA ARG A 80 -27.89 -3.65 10.22
C ARG A 80 -27.10 -2.76 9.26
N ARG A 81 -26.77 -1.54 9.71
CA ARG A 81 -25.88 -0.63 8.98
C ARG A 81 -24.49 -1.26 8.97
N VAL A 82 -24.07 -1.79 7.82
CA VAL A 82 -22.72 -2.29 7.63
C VAL A 82 -21.81 -1.09 7.40
N ILE A 83 -20.90 -0.84 8.33
CA ILE A 83 -19.88 0.20 8.19
C ILE A 83 -18.88 -0.25 7.12
N CYS A 84 -18.73 0.56 6.06
CA CYS A 84 -17.64 0.40 5.10
C CYS A 84 -16.36 0.96 5.71
N SER A 85 -15.49 0.08 6.22
CA SER A 85 -14.14 0.41 6.68
C SER A 85 -13.10 -0.27 5.79
N ILE A 86 -11.87 0.22 5.82
CA ILE A 86 -10.73 -0.32 5.04
C ILE A 86 -10.55 -1.84 5.29
N PRO A 87 -10.51 -2.35 6.54
CA PRO A 87 -10.39 -3.78 6.77
C PRO A 87 -11.71 -4.56 6.57
N SER A 88 -12.83 -3.91 6.23
CA SER A 88 -14.14 -4.58 6.15
C SER A 88 -14.26 -5.77 5.18
N PRO A 89 -13.51 -5.87 4.06
CA PRO A 89 -13.57 -7.05 3.21
C PRO A 89 -12.73 -8.22 3.76
N PHE A 90 -11.86 -7.98 4.74
CA PHE A 90 -11.02 -9.00 5.37
C PHE A 90 -11.68 -9.47 6.67
N HIS A 91 -11.64 -10.78 6.92
CA HIS A 91 -12.23 -11.40 8.10
C HIS A 91 -11.19 -12.20 8.89
N GLY A 92 -11.29 -12.15 10.21
CA GLY A 92 -10.43 -12.88 11.14
C GLY A 92 -8.94 -12.71 10.82
N ARG A 93 -8.25 -13.83 10.61
CA ARG A 93 -6.80 -13.88 10.36
C ARG A 93 -6.34 -13.18 9.07
N SER A 94 -7.23 -12.99 8.09
CA SER A 94 -6.85 -12.31 6.84
C SER A 94 -6.48 -10.84 7.03
N ILE A 95 -7.08 -10.16 8.01
CA ILE A 95 -6.74 -8.76 8.36
C ILE A 95 -5.27 -8.68 8.80
N GLU A 96 -4.85 -9.59 9.67
CA GLU A 96 -3.48 -9.64 10.19
C GLU A 96 -2.47 -9.97 9.08
N LEU A 97 -2.76 -10.98 8.25
CA LEU A 97 -1.91 -11.36 7.13
C LEU A 97 -1.77 -10.23 6.10
N TRP A 98 -2.87 -9.58 5.75
CA TRP A 98 -2.86 -8.44 4.83
C TRP A 98 -2.07 -7.26 5.41
N ASN A 99 -2.33 -6.87 6.67
CA ASN A 99 -1.59 -5.79 7.34
C ASN A 99 -0.09 -6.09 7.42
N ARG A 100 0.29 -7.34 7.70
CA ARG A 100 1.69 -7.78 7.74
C ARG A 100 2.34 -7.70 6.36
N ALA A 101 1.64 -8.15 5.30
CA ALA A 101 2.12 -8.06 3.93
C ALA A 101 2.31 -6.59 3.48
N MET A 102 1.34 -5.72 3.77
CA MET A 102 1.41 -4.28 3.47
C MET A 102 2.55 -3.60 4.22
N SER A 103 2.73 -3.94 5.51
CA SER A 103 3.83 -3.39 6.31
C SER A 103 5.19 -3.86 5.78
N LEU A 104 5.31 -5.13 5.40
CA LEU A 104 6.53 -5.67 4.80
C LEU A 104 6.87 -4.98 3.47
N ALA A 105 5.89 -4.77 2.59
CA ALA A 105 6.09 -4.07 1.33
C ALA A 105 6.55 -2.61 1.53
N ASN A 106 5.96 -1.90 2.51
CA ASN A 106 6.38 -0.55 2.87
C ASN A 106 7.81 -0.52 3.44
N ILE A 107 8.14 -1.41 4.37
CA ILE A 107 9.49 -1.52 4.95
C ILE A 107 10.52 -1.84 3.85
N SER A 108 10.24 -2.81 2.99
CA SER A 108 11.10 -3.15 1.85
C SER A 108 11.30 -1.95 0.92
N SER A 109 10.28 -1.13 0.70
CA SER A 109 10.40 0.11 -0.07
C SER A 109 11.41 1.07 0.58
N VAL A 110 11.29 1.32 1.89
CA VAL A 110 12.25 2.16 2.64
C VAL A 110 13.69 1.67 2.43
N PHE A 111 13.94 0.36 2.54
CA PHE A 111 15.27 -0.20 2.33
C PHE A 111 15.80 0.03 0.92
N VAL A 112 14.97 -0.17 -0.11
CA VAL A 112 15.39 0.06 -1.50
C VAL A 112 15.69 1.54 -1.76
N TYR A 113 14.88 2.46 -1.23
CA TYR A 113 15.17 3.90 -1.36
C TYR A 113 16.44 4.30 -0.60
N ALA A 114 16.66 3.76 0.59
CA ALA A 114 17.89 3.99 1.35
C ALA A 114 19.11 3.45 0.61
N ALA A 115 19.03 2.25 0.04
CA ALA A 115 20.10 1.68 -0.77
C ALA A 115 20.37 2.54 -2.01
N THR A 116 19.33 3.01 -2.69
CA THR A 116 19.46 3.91 -3.85
C THR A 116 20.14 5.22 -3.47
N TRP A 117 19.79 5.80 -2.33
CA TRP A 117 20.44 7.01 -1.82
C TRP A 117 21.93 6.80 -1.55
N ILE A 118 22.30 5.68 -0.94
CA ILE A 118 23.69 5.33 -0.67
C ILE A 118 24.47 5.19 -1.99
N VAL A 119 23.90 4.51 -2.99
CA VAL A 119 24.52 4.35 -4.31
C VAL A 119 24.72 5.71 -4.99
N ILE A 120 23.67 6.53 -5.04
CA ILE A 120 23.74 7.88 -5.66
C ILE A 120 24.83 8.73 -4.99
N ARG A 121 24.94 8.67 -3.65
CA ARG A 121 25.94 9.42 -2.89
C ARG A 121 27.36 8.92 -3.12
N ASN A 122 27.56 7.61 -3.24
CA ASN A 122 28.89 7.02 -3.35
C ASN A 122 29.44 7.02 -4.79
N TYR A 123 28.59 6.84 -5.80
CA TYR A 123 29.00 6.70 -7.20
C TYR A 123 28.83 7.97 -8.04
N GLY A 124 28.27 9.05 -7.48
CA GLY A 124 28.26 10.37 -8.11
C GLY A 124 27.33 10.46 -9.32
N ALA A 125 26.02 10.25 -9.12
CA ALA A 125 25.04 10.37 -10.20
C ALA A 125 24.96 11.82 -10.77
N PRO A 126 24.58 12.01 -12.05
CA PRO A 126 24.38 13.34 -12.63
C PRO A 126 23.41 14.20 -11.79
N LEU A 127 23.67 15.51 -11.67
CA LEU A 127 22.87 16.45 -10.87
C LEU A 127 21.36 16.35 -11.17
N ALA A 128 20.99 16.22 -12.45
CA ALA A 128 19.59 16.05 -12.86
C ALA A 128 18.92 14.82 -12.22
N ASN A 129 19.62 13.69 -12.16
CA ASN A 129 19.12 12.46 -11.53
C ASN A 129 19.03 12.59 -10.01
N GLN A 130 19.95 13.32 -9.38
CA GLN A 130 19.91 13.59 -7.94
C GLN A 130 18.70 14.45 -7.56
N HIS A 131 18.43 15.51 -8.33
CA HIS A 131 17.25 16.37 -8.13
C HIS A 131 15.94 15.59 -8.29
N LEU A 132 15.84 14.78 -9.35
CA LEU A 132 14.69 13.91 -9.58
C LEU A 132 14.51 12.90 -8.43
N PHE A 133 15.59 12.23 -8.00
CA PHE A 133 15.54 11.28 -6.90
C PHE A 133 15.09 11.93 -5.59
N ARG A 134 15.56 13.14 -5.29
CA ARG A 134 15.16 13.88 -4.08
C ARG A 134 13.65 14.18 -4.07
N LYS A 135 13.11 14.59 -5.22
CA LYS A 135 11.68 14.85 -5.41
C LYS A 135 10.85 13.57 -5.20
N ILE A 136 11.26 12.46 -5.81
CA ILE A 136 10.62 11.15 -5.61
C ILE A 136 10.71 10.74 -4.14
N CYS A 137 11.90 10.78 -3.54
CA CYS A 137 12.11 10.39 -2.14
C CYS A 137 11.20 11.16 -1.17
N PHE A 138 10.98 12.45 -1.41
CA PHE A 138 10.05 13.25 -0.61
C PHE A 138 8.60 12.77 -0.73
N VAL A 139 8.11 12.54 -1.96
CA VAL A 139 6.77 11.97 -2.21
C VAL A 139 6.60 10.63 -1.51
N MET A 140 7.62 9.79 -1.59
CA MET A 140 7.62 8.45 -1.04
C MET A 140 7.66 8.45 0.49
N ALA A 141 8.42 9.37 1.10
CA ALA A 141 8.45 9.54 2.55
C ALA A 141 7.06 9.88 3.10
N ILE A 142 6.32 10.76 2.43
CA ILE A 142 4.97 11.15 2.83
C ILE A 142 3.99 9.98 2.66
N ASP A 143 4.07 9.26 1.54
CA ASP A 143 3.22 8.11 1.27
C ASP A 143 3.43 6.97 2.29
N ILE A 144 4.70 6.61 2.53
CA ILE A 144 5.07 5.60 3.52
C ILE A 144 4.63 6.04 4.92
N ALA A 145 4.86 7.30 5.30
CA ALA A 145 4.42 7.82 6.60
C ALA A 145 2.89 7.73 6.75
N GLY A 146 2.13 8.11 5.73
CA GLY A 146 0.67 8.01 5.72
C GLY A 146 0.19 6.57 5.95
N TRP A 147 0.80 5.60 5.25
CA TRP A 147 0.50 4.17 5.42
C TRP A 147 0.93 3.63 6.78
N THR A 148 2.11 4.00 7.28
CA THR A 148 2.60 3.57 8.59
C THR A 148 1.69 4.08 9.70
N ILE A 149 1.29 5.35 9.68
CA ILE A 149 0.35 5.92 10.65
C ILE A 149 -0.99 5.18 10.59
N THR A 150 -1.50 4.94 9.39
CA THR A 150 -2.76 4.21 9.17
C THR A 150 -2.69 2.79 9.75
N ASN A 151 -1.63 2.05 9.45
CA ASN A 151 -1.45 0.67 9.93
C ASN A 151 -1.29 0.60 11.46
N ILE A 152 -0.55 1.54 12.06
CA ILE A 152 -0.41 1.62 13.52
C ILE A 152 -1.77 1.90 14.15
N LEU A 153 -2.54 2.86 13.63
CA LEU A 153 -3.88 3.17 14.13
C LEU A 153 -4.84 1.98 13.98
N LEU A 154 -4.82 1.30 12.83
CA LEU A 154 -5.63 0.09 12.60
C LEU A 154 -5.25 -1.06 13.55
N PHE A 155 -3.95 -1.25 13.81
CA PHE A 155 -3.48 -2.27 14.74
C PHE A 155 -3.91 -1.96 16.19
N LEU A 156 -3.75 -0.71 16.63
CA LEU A 156 -4.20 -0.26 17.94
C LEU A 156 -5.72 -0.43 18.08
N LEU A 157 -6.48 -0.12 17.04
CA LEU A 157 -7.92 -0.30 16.97
C LEU A 157 -8.33 -1.76 17.20
N VAL A 158 -7.74 -2.70 16.46
CA VAL A 158 -8.04 -4.13 16.56
C VAL A 158 -7.72 -4.67 17.96
N LYS A 159 -6.67 -4.17 18.61
CA LYS A 159 -6.31 -4.59 19.98
C LYS A 159 -7.13 -3.91 21.07
N SER A 160 -7.74 -2.76 20.80
CA SER A 160 -8.49 -1.99 21.78
C SER A 160 -9.95 -2.44 21.83
N ASN A 161 -10.42 -2.87 23.01
CA ASN A 161 -11.85 -3.11 23.28
C ASN A 161 -12.61 -1.79 23.47
N LEU A 162 -12.61 -0.96 22.43
CA LEU A 162 -13.33 0.31 22.41
C LEU A 162 -14.81 0.11 22.04
N ARG A 163 -15.68 0.98 22.56
CA ARG A 163 -17.10 1.06 22.18
C ARG A 163 -17.23 1.35 20.67
N GLU A 164 -18.18 0.70 19.99
CA GLU A 164 -18.35 0.73 18.53
C GLU A 164 -18.28 2.13 17.89
N GLY A 165 -18.92 3.14 18.51
CA GLY A 165 -18.91 4.52 18.00
C GLY A 165 -17.52 5.17 17.98
N ARG A 166 -16.63 4.84 18.93
CA ARG A 166 -15.25 5.35 18.97
C ARG A 166 -14.36 4.63 17.96
N GLN A 167 -14.59 3.33 17.73
CA GLN A 167 -13.89 2.57 16.70
C GLN A 167 -14.18 3.16 15.31
N PHE A 168 -15.44 3.53 15.04
CA PHE A 168 -15.82 4.17 13.78
C PHE A 168 -15.07 5.49 13.53
N ALA A 169 -15.05 6.40 14.51
CA ALA A 169 -14.37 7.69 14.37
C ALA A 169 -12.86 7.52 14.10
N LEU A 170 -12.23 6.58 14.81
CA LEU A 170 -10.80 6.28 14.65
C LEU A 170 -10.47 5.63 13.30
N HIS A 171 -11.34 4.77 12.75
CA HIS A 171 -11.17 4.25 11.39
C HIS A 171 -11.18 5.36 10.34
N TYR A 172 -12.06 6.37 10.51
CA TYR A 172 -12.07 7.54 9.64
C TYR A 172 -10.79 8.35 9.74
N ILE A 173 -10.32 8.62 10.97
CA ILE A 173 -9.07 9.36 11.21
C ILE A 173 -7.88 8.63 10.58
N ALA A 174 -7.81 7.30 10.73
CA ALA A 174 -6.77 6.49 10.10
C ALA A 174 -6.78 6.64 8.57
N GLY A 175 -7.97 6.67 7.96
CA GLY A 175 -8.12 6.90 6.51
C GLY A 175 -7.64 8.27 6.05
N ILE A 176 -7.70 9.32 6.89
CA ILE A 176 -7.26 10.67 6.49
C ILE A 176 -5.76 10.69 6.18
N ALA A 177 -4.94 10.00 7.00
CA ALA A 177 -3.49 10.00 6.83
C ALA A 177 -3.08 9.44 5.45
N VAL A 178 -3.57 8.25 5.09
CA VAL A 178 -3.28 7.65 3.79
C VAL A 178 -3.85 8.45 2.61
N ASN A 179 -5.08 8.94 2.72
CA ASN A 179 -5.71 9.72 1.64
C ASN A 179 -4.98 11.06 1.41
N SER A 180 -4.48 11.70 2.47
CA SER A 180 -3.69 12.91 2.36
C SER A 180 -2.36 12.65 1.64
N GLY A 181 -1.71 11.52 1.90
CA GLY A 181 -0.52 11.09 1.17
C GLY A 181 -0.76 10.90 -0.32
N VAL A 182 -1.88 10.27 -0.69
CA VAL A 182 -2.28 10.10 -2.10
C VAL A 182 -2.56 11.44 -2.78
N ALA A 183 -3.32 12.32 -2.12
CA ALA A 183 -3.62 13.66 -2.66
C ALA A 183 -2.35 14.49 -2.87
N PHE A 184 -1.39 14.37 -1.95
CA PHE A 184 -0.13 15.10 -2.01
C PHE A 184 0.73 14.70 -3.21
N LYS A 185 0.66 13.45 -3.68
CA LYS A 185 1.36 13.00 -4.91
C LYS A 185 1.00 13.86 -6.10
N ALA A 186 -0.29 14.13 -6.30
CA ALA A 186 -0.77 14.97 -7.41
C ALA A 186 -0.16 16.37 -7.31
N VAL A 187 -0.22 16.99 -6.12
CA VAL A 187 0.34 18.33 -5.88
C VAL A 187 1.83 18.37 -6.21
N VAL A 188 2.61 17.40 -5.73
CA VAL A 188 4.05 17.37 -6.01
C VAL A 188 4.28 17.21 -7.50
N TYR A 189 3.65 16.25 -8.18
CA TYR A 189 3.89 16.05 -9.61
C TYR A 189 3.51 17.25 -10.48
N TYR A 190 2.53 18.06 -10.09
CA TYR A 190 2.16 19.27 -10.84
C TYR A 190 3.09 20.47 -10.57
N LEU A 191 3.69 20.57 -9.38
CA LEU A 191 4.56 21.68 -8.99
C LEU A 191 6.05 21.45 -9.34
N THR A 192 6.39 20.27 -9.85
CA THR A 192 7.75 19.73 -9.92
C THR A 192 8.26 19.62 -11.34
#